data_AF-A0A1I5LDV9-F1
#
_entry.id   AF-A0A1I5LDV9-F1
#
_cell.length_a   1.000
_cell.length_b   1.000
_cell.length_c   1.000
_cell.angle_alpha   90.00
_cell.angle_beta   90.00
_cell.angle_gamma   90.00
#
_symmetry.space_group_name_H-M   'P 1'
#
loop_
_entity.id
_entity.type
_entity.pdbx_description
1 polymer ?
#
loop_
_entity_poly.entity_id
_entity_poly.type
_entity_poly.pdbx_seq_one_letter_code
_entity_poly.pdbx_strand_id
1 'polypeptide(L)' 'MREEDKRNLEALQERFTEIRACQNRKIRGDRLDGLLTDMESAFDIPRRGHLRIEAFKIAFPDIWSLYKTITNERWA' A
#
# COMPACT_ATOMS: atom_id res chain seq x y z
N MET A 1 -4.16 5.74 -15.54
CA MET A 1 -3.45 6.20 -14.32
C MET A 1 -2.72 7.50 -14.65
N ARG A 2 -2.84 8.54 -13.81
CA ARG A 2 -2.18 9.84 -14.04
C ARG A 2 -0.69 9.73 -13.75
N GLU A 3 0.10 10.68 -14.23
CA GLU A 3 1.55 10.67 -14.01
C GLU A 3 1.93 10.85 -12.54
N GLU A 4 1.12 11.62 -11.80
CA GLU A 4 1.24 11.75 -10.35
C GLU A 4 1.02 10.41 -9.63
N ASP A 5 -0.01 9.65 -10.03
CA ASP A 5 -0.33 8.36 -9.42
C ASP A 5 0.83 7.36 -9.62
N LYS A 6 1.52 7.39 -10.78
CA LYS A 6 2.70 6.56 -11.04
C LYS A 6 3.86 6.90 -10.11
N ARG A 7 4.20 8.19 -10.00
CA ARG A 7 5.28 8.65 -9.11
C ARG A 7 5.01 8.31 -7.65
N ASN A 8 3.76 8.48 -7.21
CA ASN A 8 3.35 8.09 -5.86
C ASN A 8 3.52 6.58 -5.66
N LEU A 9 3.12 5.77 -6.63
CA LEU A 9 3.27 4.32 -6.57
C LEU A 9 4.73 3.89 -6.48
N GLU A 10 5.60 4.45 -7.31
CA GLU A 10 7.06 4.19 -7.29
C GLU A 10 7.67 4.55 -5.93
N ALA A 11 7.38 5.74 -5.40
CA ALA A 11 7.88 6.17 -4.10
C ALA A 11 7.43 5.26 -2.94
N LEU A 12 6.19 4.75 -3.01
CA LEU A 12 5.65 3.82 -2.01
C LEU A 12 6.29 2.42 -2.13
N GLN A 13 6.65 1.98 -3.34
CA GLN A 13 7.39 0.73 -3.57
C GLN A 13 8.83 0.80 -3.03
N GLU A 14 9.51 1.93 -3.26
CA GLU A 14 10.85 2.18 -2.71
C GLU A 14 10.82 2.15 -1.19
N ARG A 15 9.89 2.91 -0.58
CA ARG A 15 9.72 2.94 0.88
C ARG A 15 9.37 1.56 1.44
N PHE A 16 8.56 0.76 0.75
CA PHE A 16 8.30 -0.61 1.17
C PHE A 16 9.58 -1.46 1.22
N THR A 17 10.43 -1.34 0.20
CA THR A 17 11.72 -2.06 0.12
C THR A 17 12.63 -1.69 1.29
N GLU A 18 12.73 -0.40 1.61
CA GLU A 18 13.49 0.08 2.77
C GLU A 18 12.93 -0.47 4.10
N ILE A 19 11.61 -0.50 4.25
CA ILE A 19 10.96 -1.01 5.46
C ILE A 19 11.24 -2.50 5.64
N ARG A 20 11.21 -3.29 4.57
CA ARG A 20 11.51 -4.74 4.64
C ARG A 20 12.96 -5.00 5.06
N ALA A 21 13.90 -4.15 4.66
CA ALA A 21 15.29 -4.24 5.07
C ALA A 21 15.49 -3.92 6.58
N CYS A 22 14.48 -3.37 7.27
CA CYS A 22 14.55 -3.11 8.70
C CYS A 22 14.54 -4.41 9.52
N GLN A 23 15.62 -4.65 10.26
CA GLN A 23 15.76 -5.84 11.13
C GLN A 23 14.93 -5.74 12.43
N ASN A 24 14.65 -4.52 12.90
CA ASN A 24 13.87 -4.33 14.12
C ASN A 24 12.38 -4.56 13.82
N ARG A 25 11.84 -5.68 14.30
CA ARG A 25 10.45 -6.09 14.03
C ARG A 25 9.41 -5.06 14.50
N LYS A 26 9.62 -4.42 15.65
CA LYS A 26 8.68 -3.41 16.16
C LYS A 26 8.65 -2.18 15.24
N ILE A 27 9.82 -1.62 14.96
CA ILE A 27 9.96 -0.46 14.07
C ILE A 27 9.45 -0.78 12.66
N ARG A 28 9.72 -1.99 12.16
CA ARG A 28 9.20 -2.45 10.86
C ARG A 28 7.66 -2.48 10.86
N GLY A 29 7.05 -3.05 11.91
CA GLY A 29 5.59 -3.08 12.06
C GLY A 29 4.97 -1.68 12.05
N ASP A 30 5.48 -0.78 12.87
CA ASP A 30 5.01 0.61 12.96
C ASP A 30 5.14 1.34 11.61
N ARG A 31 6.24 1.09 10.88
CA ARG A 31 6.45 1.68 9.55
C ARG A 31 5.53 1.11 8.47
N LEU A 32 5.23 -0.19 8.53
CA LEU A 32 4.27 -0.83 7.62
C LEU A 32 2.85 -0.28 7.86
N ASP A 33 2.46 -0.05 9.12
CA ASP A 33 1.17 0.59 9.45
C ASP A 33 1.08 2.02 8.88
N GLY A 34 2.17 2.79 9.02
CA GLY A 34 2.27 4.11 8.39
C GLY A 34 2.16 4.03 6.86
N LEU A 35 2.86 3.09 6.23
CA LEU A 35 2.83 2.92 4.78
C LEU A 35 1.43 2.54 4.26
N LEU A 36 0.70 1.67 4.97
CA LEU A 36 -0.69 1.34 4.62
C LEU A 36 -1.60 2.58 4.70
N THR A 37 -1.45 3.38 5.76
CA THR A 37 -2.22 4.63 5.93
C THR A 37 -1.94 5.63 4.81
N ASP A 38 -0.66 5.76 4.42
CA ASP A 38 -0.24 6.63 3.33
C ASP A 38 -0.83 6.17 1.98
N MET A 39 -0.82 4.87 1.71
CA MET A 39 -1.45 4.30 0.50
C MET A 39 -2.96 4.53 0.46
N GLU A 40 -3.64 4.28 1.59
CA GLU A 40 -5.09 4.50 1.71
C GLU A 40 -5.47 5.94 1.38
N SER A 41 -4.66 6.90 1.85
CA SER A 41 -4.89 8.32 1.65
C SER A 41 -4.49 8.79 0.24
N ALA A 42 -3.37 8.30 -0.31
CA ALA A 42 -2.87 8.74 -1.61
C ALA A 42 -3.73 8.26 -2.79
N PHE A 43 -4.39 7.11 -2.64
CA PHE A 43 -5.18 6.49 -3.71
C PHE A 43 -6.67 6.32 -3.38
N ASP A 44 -7.14 6.89 -2.27
CA ASP A 44 -8.52 6.75 -1.79
C ASP A 44 -8.99 5.29 -1.71
N ILE A 45 -8.14 4.40 -1.19
CA ILE A 45 -8.42 2.96 -1.17
C ILE A 45 -9.65 2.69 -0.29
N PRO A 46 -10.72 2.08 -0.82
CA PRO A 46 -11.92 1.81 -0.04
C PRO A 46 -11.66 0.70 0.98
N ARG A 47 -11.86 1.00 2.27
CA ARG A 47 -11.71 0.01 3.36
C ARG A 47 -12.96 -0.84 3.60
N ARG A 48 -14.11 -0.40 3.09
CA ARG A 48 -15.43 -1.03 3.32
C ARG A 48 -16.28 -0.94 2.07
N GLY A 49 -17.26 -1.83 1.99
CA GLY A 49 -18.20 -1.93 0.88
C GLY A 49 -17.63 -2.77 -0.26
N HIS A 50 -18.12 -4.01 -0.37
CA HIS A 50 -17.60 -4.99 -1.33
C HIS A 50 -17.56 -4.45 -2.76
N LEU A 51 -18.63 -3.81 -3.24
CA LEU A 51 -18.70 -3.24 -4.59
C LEU A 51 -17.64 -2.16 -4.84
N ARG A 52 -17.36 -1.30 -3.84
CA ARG A 52 -16.33 -0.26 -3.96
C ARG A 52 -14.94 -0.86 -4.03
N ILE A 53 -14.70 -1.90 -3.23
CA ILE A 53 -13.43 -2.64 -3.23
C ILE A 53 -13.21 -3.34 -4.56
N GLU A 54 -14.21 -4.07 -5.08
CA GLU A 54 -14.09 -4.74 -6.39
C GLU A 54 -13.90 -3.74 -7.53
N ALA A 55 -14.63 -2.62 -7.53
CA ALA A 55 -14.44 -1.56 -8.51
C ALA A 55 -13.02 -0.98 -8.45
N PHE A 56 -12.49 -0.75 -7.25
CA PHE A 56 -11.12 -0.27 -7.06
C PHE A 56 -10.07 -1.26 -7.57
N LYS A 57 -10.21 -2.56 -7.26
CA LYS A 57 -9.32 -3.62 -7.74
C LYS A 57 -9.22 -3.65 -9.26
N ILE A 58 -10.36 -3.50 -9.93
CA ILE A 58 -10.44 -3.52 -11.40
C ILE A 58 -9.81 -2.24 -11.99
N ALA A 59 -10.09 -1.08 -11.39
CA ALA A 59 -9.60 0.20 -11.89
C ALA A 59 -8.10 0.43 -11.64
N PHE A 60 -7.57 -0.11 -10.54
CA PHE A 60 -6.22 0.15 -10.05
C PHE A 60 -5.49 -1.13 -9.59
N PRO A 61 -5.27 -2.10 -10.49
CA PRO A 61 -4.74 -3.41 -10.12
C PRO A 61 -3.33 -3.35 -9.51
N ASP A 62 -2.46 -2.47 -9.99
CA ASP A 62 -1.07 -2.35 -9.50
C ASP A 62 -1.01 -1.78 -8.08
N ILE A 63 -1.80 -0.74 -7.81
CA ILE A 63 -1.94 -0.14 -6.47
C ILE A 63 -2.50 -1.17 -5.50
N TRP A 64 -3.54 -1.91 -5.92
CA TRP A 64 -4.12 -2.97 -5.11
C TRP A 64 -3.12 -4.11 -4.82
N SER A 65 -2.34 -4.51 -5.82
CA SER A 65 -1.31 -5.54 -5.68
C SER A 65 -0.27 -5.18 -4.62
N LEU A 66 0.25 -3.95 -4.68
CA LEU A 66 1.19 -3.44 -3.68
C LEU A 66 0.54 -3.36 -2.29
N TYR A 67 -0.67 -2.79 -2.19
CA TYR A 67 -1.41 -2.66 -0.95
C TYR A 67 -1.63 -4.02 -0.26
N LYS A 68 -2.00 -5.03 -1.04
CA LYS A 68 -2.16 -6.41 -0.56
C LYS A 68 -0.85 -7.04 -0.11
N THR A 69 0.24 -6.78 -0.83
CA THR A 69 1.58 -7.27 -0.47
C THR A 69 2.00 -6.70 0.89
N ILE A 70 1.87 -5.39 1.09
CA ILE A 70 2.21 -4.71 2.34
C ILE A 70 1.31 -5.19 3.48
N THR A 71 0.00 -5.32 3.23
CA THR A 71 -0.95 -5.85 4.21
C THR A 71 -0.52 -7.24 4.67
N ASN A 72 -0.18 -8.13 3.74
CA ASN A 72 0.24 -9.48 4.09
C ASN A 72 1.56 -9.48 4.88
N GLU A 73 2.56 -8.66 4.49
CA GLU A 73 3.83 -8.53 5.22
C GLU A 73 3.61 -8.01 6.67
N ARG A 74 2.64 -7.11 6.86
CA ARG A 74 2.31 -6.56 8.19
C ARG A 74 1.72 -7.60 9.16
N TRP A 75 1.00 -8.58 8.62
CA TRP A 75 0.27 -9.59 9.40
C TRP A 75 0.91 -10.99 9.32
N ALA A 76 2.06 -11.13 8.68
CA ALA A 76 2.89 -12.33 8.67
C ALA A 76 3.69 -12.51 9.99
#